data_AF-A0A5K1JU60-F1
#
_entry.id   AF-A0A5K1JU60-F1
#
_cell.length_a   1.000
_cell.length_b   1.000
_cell.length_c   1.000
_cell.angle_alpha   90.00
_cell.angle_beta   90.00
_cell.angle_gamma   90.00
#
_symmetry.space_group_name_H-M   'P 1'
#
loop_
_entity.id
_entity.type
_entity.pdbx_description
1 polymer ?
#
loop_
_entity_poly.entity_id
_entity_poly.type
_entity_poly.pdbx_seq_one_letter_code
_entity_poly.pdbx_strand_id
1 'polypeptide(L)'
;MPSSLGVPDWLKGHPDLRARDISLVQGIEASQSFPPRHPSQRLLIAVTVQNGNVFCTGRPYKSTVPQYVVKVLHPHTEECSINQRVQAHPSSANHGLPSEIIPSEPRLLLMPFVDNLGGLEYRNRPASFFVDIFHQLIEGVEYLHQLQIAHLDICFGNVAYGTPNYTATDARLVEGRVYLIDFGQSRQLALGPGLQPPIVLPQSQEKKPPGVTALDPYAFDVYCTGKLMQFILRVGARDTRLPSRRIADVHIHRPRSSRSARGRLPLGSFGGMRSGWWAPSAGARPCVAVVRLPVEHGRC
;
A
#
# COMPACT_ATOMS: atom_id res chain seq x y z
N MET A 1 3.67 -27.00 -20.62
CA MET A 1 4.78 -26.21 -20.05
C MET A 1 4.84 -26.53 -18.56
N PRO A 2 5.92 -27.13 -18.03
CA PRO A 2 6.02 -27.41 -16.60
C PRO A 2 5.88 -26.09 -15.82
N SER A 3 5.06 -26.10 -14.77
CA SER A 3 4.76 -24.93 -13.95
C SER A 3 6.03 -24.41 -13.28
N SER A 4 6.53 -23.26 -13.74
CA SER A 4 7.80 -22.63 -13.36
C SER A 4 7.83 -22.05 -11.94
N LEU A 5 7.01 -22.55 -11.02
CA LEU A 5 6.86 -22.05 -9.66
C LEU A 5 7.68 -22.83 -8.63
N GLY A 6 8.41 -23.86 -9.06
CA GLY A 6 9.35 -24.56 -8.20
C GLY A 6 10.53 -23.68 -7.83
N VAL A 7 10.98 -23.76 -6.58
CA VAL A 7 12.22 -23.10 -6.14
C VAL A 7 13.40 -23.73 -6.91
N PRO A 8 14.27 -22.95 -7.58
CA PRO A 8 15.44 -23.47 -8.25
C PRO A 8 16.40 -24.18 -7.27
N ASP A 9 17.05 -25.27 -7.71
CA ASP A 9 17.89 -26.08 -6.82
C ASP A 9 19.08 -25.32 -6.24
N TRP A 10 19.69 -24.42 -7.02
CA TRP A 10 20.76 -23.55 -6.53
C TRP A 10 20.29 -22.64 -5.38
N LEU A 11 19.02 -22.22 -5.40
CA LEU A 11 18.44 -21.37 -4.36
C LEU A 11 18.03 -22.18 -3.12
N LYS A 12 17.53 -23.42 -3.28
CA LYS A 12 17.32 -24.36 -2.16
C LYS A 12 18.63 -24.70 -1.41
N GLY A 13 19.73 -24.71 -2.16
CA GLY A 13 21.07 -25.00 -1.66
C GLY A 13 21.85 -23.78 -1.16
N HIS A 14 21.29 -22.56 -1.24
CA HIS A 14 22.05 -21.33 -1.05
C HIS A 14 22.68 -21.26 0.36
N PRO A 15 24.00 -21.04 0.47
CA PRO A 15 24.72 -21.14 1.75
C PRO A 15 24.20 -20.16 2.80
N ASP A 16 23.97 -18.89 2.45
CA ASP A 16 23.46 -17.88 3.39
C ASP A 16 22.02 -18.17 3.86
N LEU A 17 21.17 -18.74 3.00
CA LEU A 17 19.80 -19.09 3.40
C LEU A 17 19.83 -20.28 4.36
N ARG A 18 20.65 -21.30 4.05
CA ARG A 18 20.84 -22.47 4.92
C ARG A 18 21.45 -22.13 6.27
N ALA A 19 22.45 -21.23 6.29
CA ALA A 19 23.07 -20.77 7.53
C ALA A 19 22.08 -20.08 8.48
N ARG A 20 20.96 -19.59 7.94
CA ARG A 20 19.87 -18.92 8.67
C ARG A 20 18.62 -19.81 8.86
N ASP A 21 18.71 -21.09 8.49
CA ASP A 21 17.60 -22.05 8.51
C ASP A 21 16.37 -21.58 7.67
N ILE A 22 16.63 -20.88 6.56
CA ILE A 22 15.61 -20.38 5.65
C ILE A 22 15.41 -21.41 4.53
N SER A 23 14.27 -22.10 4.58
CA SER A 23 13.85 -23.07 3.56
C SER A 23 12.68 -22.54 2.73
N LEU A 24 12.93 -22.30 1.44
CA LEU A 24 11.93 -21.82 0.49
C LEU A 24 11.06 -22.97 0.00
N VAL A 25 9.74 -22.74 -0.09
CA VAL A 25 8.78 -23.79 -0.45
C VAL A 25 8.15 -23.59 -1.82
N GLN A 26 7.97 -22.33 -2.26
CA GLN A 26 7.32 -22.04 -3.53
C GLN A 26 7.72 -20.66 -4.07
N GLY A 27 7.66 -20.52 -5.39
CA GLY A 27 7.60 -19.22 -6.05
C GLY A 27 6.24 -18.54 -5.80
N ILE A 28 6.25 -17.22 -5.68
CA ILE A 28 5.04 -16.41 -5.65
C ILE A 28 4.76 -16.00 -7.10
N GLU A 29 3.58 -16.34 -7.61
CA GLU A 29 3.15 -15.92 -8.93
C GLU A 29 2.46 -14.55 -8.82
N ALA A 30 2.72 -13.66 -9.78
CA ALA A 30 1.85 -12.50 -9.97
C ALA A 30 0.46 -12.99 -10.37
N SER A 31 -0.44 -13.11 -9.39
CA SER A 31 -1.86 -13.13 -9.73
C SER A 31 -2.16 -11.77 -10.36
N GLN A 32 -2.31 -11.74 -11.67
CA GLN A 32 -2.86 -10.59 -12.38
C GLN A 32 -4.10 -10.13 -11.61
N SER A 33 -4.17 -8.84 -11.34
CA SER A 33 -5.19 -8.16 -10.55
C SER A 33 -6.59 -8.37 -11.11
N PHE A 34 -7.14 -9.57 -10.94
CA PHE A 34 -8.57 -9.82 -11.09
C PHE A 34 -9.23 -9.50 -9.76
N PRO A 35 -10.32 -8.71 -9.73
CA PRO A 35 -11.13 -8.61 -8.52
C PRO A 35 -11.57 -10.02 -8.14
N PRO A 36 -11.52 -10.39 -6.84
CA PRO A 36 -11.88 -11.72 -6.40
C PRO A 36 -13.32 -12.00 -6.84
N ARG A 37 -13.50 -12.97 -7.75
CA ARG A 37 -14.83 -13.35 -8.25
C ARG A 37 -15.62 -14.16 -7.20
N HIS A 38 -14.99 -14.59 -6.10
CA HIS A 38 -15.66 -15.38 -5.08
C HIS A 38 -15.01 -15.24 -3.70
N PRO A 39 -15.78 -15.07 -2.61
CA PRO A 39 -15.27 -15.01 -1.23
C PRO A 39 -14.71 -16.34 -0.70
N SER A 40 -14.78 -17.43 -1.48
CA SER A 40 -14.33 -18.77 -1.09
C SER A 40 -12.92 -19.11 -1.60
N GLN A 41 -12.32 -18.28 -2.46
CA GLN A 41 -10.92 -18.46 -2.84
C GLN A 41 -10.07 -17.83 -1.74
N ARG A 42 -9.50 -18.69 -0.88
CA ARG A 42 -8.46 -18.29 0.06
C ARG A 42 -7.36 -17.56 -0.72
N LEU A 43 -7.24 -16.29 -0.35
CA LEU A 43 -6.34 -15.28 -0.84
C LEU A 43 -4.94 -15.85 -1.04
N LEU A 44 -4.56 -16.11 -2.31
CA LEU A 44 -3.16 -16.20 -2.67
C LEU A 44 -2.63 -14.77 -2.76
N ILE A 45 -1.44 -14.62 -2.22
CA ILE A 45 -0.87 -13.36 -1.78
C ILE A 45 -0.28 -12.69 -3.01
N ALA A 46 -0.88 -11.60 -3.45
CA ALA A 46 -0.46 -10.91 -4.66
C ALA A 46 0.66 -9.93 -4.34
N VAL A 47 1.86 -10.42 -4.07
CA VAL A 47 3.04 -9.65 -4.44
C VAL A 47 3.05 -9.68 -5.97
N THR A 48 3.01 -8.54 -6.65
CA THR A 48 3.10 -8.58 -8.12
C THR A 48 4.54 -8.95 -8.48
N VAL A 49 4.78 -10.23 -8.72
CA VAL A 49 6.06 -10.75 -9.15
C VAL A 49 6.16 -10.68 -10.68
N GLN A 50 6.87 -9.67 -11.19
CA GLN A 50 7.35 -9.75 -12.57
C GLN A 50 8.42 -10.87 -12.65
N ASN A 51 8.08 -12.01 -13.26
CA ASN A 51 9.02 -13.02 -13.78
C ASN A 51 9.56 -14.11 -12.83
N GLY A 52 8.76 -14.65 -11.90
CA GLY A 52 9.11 -15.90 -11.20
C GLY A 52 10.41 -15.84 -10.38
N ASN A 53 10.80 -14.66 -9.94
CA ASN A 53 12.04 -14.39 -9.22
C ASN A 53 11.82 -14.16 -7.71
N VAL A 54 10.60 -14.37 -7.20
CA VAL A 54 10.25 -14.18 -5.79
C VAL A 54 9.77 -15.49 -5.22
N PHE A 55 10.30 -15.84 -4.05
CA PHE A 55 10.06 -17.11 -3.37
C PHE A 55 9.74 -16.85 -1.91
N CYS A 56 8.96 -17.72 -1.27
CA CYS A 56 8.66 -17.59 0.15
C CYS A 56 8.97 -18.85 0.94
N THR A 57 9.14 -18.66 2.25
CA THR A 57 9.18 -19.77 3.20
C THR A 57 7.78 -20.25 3.55
N GLY A 58 7.67 -21.54 3.84
CA GLY A 58 6.45 -22.10 4.39
C GLY A 58 6.26 -21.69 5.84
N ARG A 59 5.02 -21.55 6.27
CA ARG A 59 4.67 -21.43 7.70
C ARG A 59 3.65 -22.49 8.05
N PRO A 60 3.96 -23.36 9.03
CA PRO A 60 2.94 -24.23 9.59
C PRO A 60 1.80 -23.38 10.16
N TYR A 61 0.57 -23.82 9.95
CA TYR A 61 -0.61 -23.10 10.42
C TYR A 61 -0.51 -22.82 11.93
N LYS A 62 -0.74 -21.56 12.34
CA LYS A 62 -0.62 -21.07 13.73
C LYS A 62 0.79 -21.14 14.35
N SER A 63 1.83 -21.35 13.55
CA SER A 63 3.21 -21.25 14.04
C SER A 63 3.62 -19.81 14.31
N THR A 64 4.54 -19.60 15.26
CA THR A 64 5.22 -18.32 15.51
C THR A 64 6.50 -18.16 14.69
N VAL A 65 6.83 -19.14 13.83
CA VAL A 65 8.00 -19.08 12.96
C VAL A 65 7.85 -17.91 11.99
N PRO A 66 8.84 -17.01 11.91
CA PRO A 66 8.84 -15.92 10.94
C PRO A 66 8.80 -16.45 9.50
N GLN A 67 8.05 -15.75 8.65
CA GLN A 67 8.07 -16.01 7.21
C GLN A 67 8.94 -14.99 6.50
N TYR A 68 9.60 -15.46 5.45
CA TYR A 68 10.46 -14.64 4.62
C TYR A 68 10.04 -14.73 3.17
N VAL A 69 10.32 -13.65 2.46
CA VAL A 69 10.32 -13.58 1.00
C VAL A 69 11.76 -13.35 0.56
N VAL A 70 12.19 -14.12 -0.44
CA VAL A 70 13.48 -13.99 -1.11
C VAL A 70 13.20 -13.62 -2.56
N LYS A 71 13.64 -12.44 -2.97
CA LYS A 71 13.60 -11.97 -4.35
C LYS A 71 14.99 -12.05 -4.96
N VAL A 72 15.13 -12.70 -6.11
CA VAL A 72 16.32 -12.68 -6.94
C VAL A 72 16.33 -11.37 -7.71
N LEU A 73 17.33 -10.53 -7.43
CA LEU A 73 17.44 -9.20 -8.01
C LEU A 73 18.02 -9.26 -9.42
N HIS A 74 17.49 -8.43 -10.30
CA HIS A 74 17.97 -8.32 -11.66
C HIS A 74 19.19 -7.38 -11.71
N PRO A 75 20.32 -7.79 -12.30
CA PRO A 75 21.57 -7.02 -12.25
C PRO A 75 21.51 -5.70 -13.04
N HIS A 76 20.55 -5.57 -13.96
CA HIS A 76 20.36 -4.37 -14.79
C HIS A 76 19.36 -3.36 -14.22
N THR A 77 18.83 -3.56 -13.02
CA THR A 77 17.98 -2.59 -12.34
C THR A 77 18.74 -1.92 -11.19
N GLU A 78 18.22 -0.78 -10.74
CA GLU A 78 18.76 -0.07 -9.56
C GLU A 78 18.17 -0.59 -8.25
N GLU A 79 17.37 -1.67 -8.30
CA GLU A 79 16.62 -2.17 -7.13
C GLU A 79 17.54 -2.50 -5.95
N CYS A 80 18.71 -3.10 -6.20
CA CYS A 80 19.67 -3.41 -5.15
C CYS A 80 20.19 -2.16 -4.44
N SER A 81 20.66 -1.16 -5.20
CA SER A 81 21.24 0.06 -4.63
C SER A 81 20.17 0.95 -3.98
N ILE A 82 18.97 0.99 -4.55
CA ILE A 82 17.81 1.69 -3.98
C ILE A 82 17.42 1.06 -2.65
N ASN A 83 17.28 -0.27 -2.57
CA ASN A 83 16.99 -0.93 -1.30
C ASN A 83 18.09 -0.63 -0.27
N GLN A 84 19.38 -0.76 -0.62
CA GLN A 84 20.47 -0.40 0.30
C GLN A 84 20.35 1.03 0.83
N ARG A 85 20.04 2.00 -0.04
CA ARG A 85 19.89 3.41 0.36
C ARG A 85 18.67 3.64 1.25
N VAL A 86 17.54 3.01 0.93
CA VAL A 86 16.31 3.08 1.72
C VAL A 86 16.55 2.47 3.10
N GLN A 87 17.20 1.31 3.19
CA GLN A 87 17.47 0.65 4.48
C GLN A 87 18.54 1.36 5.33
N ALA A 88 19.49 2.08 4.70
CA ALA A 88 20.55 2.79 5.41
C ALA A 88 20.07 4.01 6.22
N HIS A 89 18.85 4.50 5.96
CA HIS A 89 18.29 5.68 6.60
C HIS A 89 17.04 5.29 7.40
N PRO A 90 17.20 4.88 8.67
CA PRO A 90 16.07 4.59 9.53
C PRO A 90 15.35 5.90 9.88
N SER A 91 14.16 6.08 9.33
CA SER A 91 13.28 7.22 9.58
C SER A 91 11.86 6.73 9.82
N SER A 92 11.10 7.39 10.69
CA SER A 92 9.67 7.06 10.86
C SER A 92 8.86 7.31 9.58
N ALA A 93 9.33 8.21 8.70
CA ALA A 93 8.76 8.46 7.37
C ALA A 93 9.23 7.45 6.31
N ASN A 94 10.20 6.57 6.64
CA ASN A 94 10.65 5.54 5.73
C ASN A 94 9.64 4.39 5.68
N HIS A 95 8.78 4.41 4.66
CA HIS A 95 7.82 3.34 4.42
C HIS A 95 8.37 2.21 3.52
N GLY A 96 9.67 2.12 3.26
CA GLY A 96 10.24 0.94 2.62
C GLY A 96 10.08 -0.29 3.51
N LEU A 97 9.66 -1.44 2.94
CA LEU A 97 9.64 -2.69 3.71
C LEU A 97 11.05 -3.02 4.21
N PRO A 98 11.22 -3.34 5.51
CA PRO A 98 12.52 -3.74 6.04
C PRO A 98 13.09 -4.90 5.23
N SER A 99 14.32 -4.76 4.75
CA SER A 99 14.93 -5.77 3.89
C SER A 99 16.44 -5.80 4.01
N GLU A 100 17.03 -6.90 3.57
CA GLU A 100 18.47 -7.13 3.60
C GLU A 100 18.94 -7.64 2.23
N ILE A 101 20.10 -7.14 1.79
CA ILE A 101 20.79 -7.67 0.60
C ILE A 101 21.74 -8.77 1.02
N ILE A 102 21.56 -9.97 0.47
CA ILE A 102 22.55 -11.05 0.55
C ILE A 102 23.55 -10.86 -0.59
N PRO A 103 24.85 -10.71 -0.30
CA PRO A 103 25.88 -10.43 -1.30
C PRO A 103 26.30 -11.71 -2.04
N SER A 104 25.40 -12.24 -2.86
CA SER A 104 25.60 -13.40 -3.75
C SER A 104 25.49 -13.00 -5.23
N GLU A 105 25.79 -13.92 -6.14
CA GLU A 105 25.50 -13.78 -7.57
C GLU A 105 24.54 -14.91 -8.02
N PRO A 106 23.29 -14.60 -8.41
CA PRO A 106 22.67 -13.26 -8.39
C PRO A 106 22.44 -12.76 -6.95
N ARG A 107 22.35 -11.44 -6.79
CA ARG A 107 22.03 -10.82 -5.48
C ARG A 107 20.62 -11.18 -5.05
N LEU A 108 20.44 -11.42 -3.76
CA LEU A 108 19.13 -11.71 -3.18
C LEU A 108 18.68 -10.57 -2.28
N LEU A 109 17.40 -10.26 -2.33
CA LEU A 109 16.72 -9.38 -1.39
C LEU A 109 15.87 -10.24 -0.46
N LEU A 110 16.26 -10.30 0.81
CA LEU A 110 15.55 -11.00 1.87
C LEU A 110 14.67 -10.01 2.64
N MET A 111 13.38 -10.27 2.73
CA MET A 111 12.42 -9.41 3.42
C MET A 111 11.44 -10.24 4.26
N PRO A 112 10.82 -9.68 5.32
CA PRO A 112 9.69 -10.30 5.98
C PRO A 112 8.58 -10.60 4.97
N PHE A 113 7.88 -11.71 5.17
CA PHE A 113 6.64 -11.94 4.45
C PHE A 113 5.54 -11.05 5.04
N VAL A 114 4.91 -10.24 4.18
CA VAL A 114 3.77 -9.38 4.53
C VAL A 114 2.73 -9.46 3.42
N ASP A 115 1.45 -9.51 3.79
CA ASP A 115 0.38 -9.40 2.81
C ASP A 115 0.32 -8.00 2.20
N ASN A 116 -0.13 -7.97 0.94
CA ASN A 116 -0.53 -6.73 0.32
C ASN A 116 -1.82 -6.18 0.96
N LEU A 117 -2.21 -4.98 0.53
CA LEU A 117 -3.48 -4.36 0.92
C LEU A 117 -4.73 -5.21 0.61
N GLY A 118 -4.65 -6.23 -0.25
CA GLY A 118 -5.73 -7.16 -0.56
C GLY A 118 -6.12 -8.08 0.60
N GLY A 119 -5.24 -8.26 1.59
CA GLY A 119 -5.54 -9.02 2.81
C GLY A 119 -6.39 -8.27 3.83
N LEU A 120 -6.65 -6.98 3.63
CA LEU A 120 -7.38 -6.17 4.58
C LEU A 120 -8.89 -6.31 4.43
N GLU A 121 -9.57 -6.44 5.57
CA GLU A 121 -11.02 -6.30 5.64
C GLU A 121 -11.39 -4.81 5.62
N TYR A 122 -11.83 -4.33 4.46
CA TYR A 122 -12.28 -2.94 4.26
C TYR A 122 -13.71 -2.70 4.76
N ARG A 123 -14.47 -3.77 4.99
CA ARG A 123 -15.86 -3.70 5.40
C ARG A 123 -16.03 -2.96 6.73
N ASN A 124 -16.97 -2.03 6.77
CA ASN A 124 -17.33 -1.25 7.96
C ASN A 124 -16.17 -0.50 8.63
N ARG A 125 -15.07 -0.25 7.90
CA ARG A 125 -13.97 0.58 8.41
C ARG A 125 -14.38 2.06 8.46
N PRO A 126 -13.99 2.80 9.50
CA PRO A 126 -14.27 4.22 9.59
C PRO A 126 -13.48 4.99 8.52
N ALA A 127 -13.91 6.21 8.18
CA ALA A 127 -13.19 7.07 7.25
C ALA A 127 -11.74 7.33 7.69
N SER A 128 -11.48 7.43 9.00
CA SER A 128 -10.14 7.63 9.56
C SER A 128 -9.16 6.54 9.12
N PHE A 129 -9.60 5.27 9.08
CA PHE A 129 -8.75 4.15 8.62
C PHE A 129 -8.20 4.36 7.20
N PHE A 130 -9.05 4.84 6.28
CA PHE A 130 -8.62 5.11 4.91
C PHE A 130 -7.71 6.33 4.81
N VAL A 131 -7.98 7.36 5.62
CA VAL A 131 -7.14 8.55 5.71
C VAL A 131 -5.77 8.21 6.28
N ASP A 132 -5.69 7.32 7.28
CA ASP A 132 -4.44 6.88 7.89
C ASP A 132 -3.56 6.11 6.88
N ILE A 133 -4.16 5.21 6.07
CA ILE A 133 -3.45 4.54 4.98
C ILE A 133 -2.92 5.58 3.97
N PHE A 134 -3.74 6.56 3.60
CA PHE A 134 -3.35 7.58 2.63
C PHE A 134 -2.23 8.47 3.15
N HIS A 135 -2.29 8.87 4.42
CA HIS A 135 -1.24 9.65 5.06
C HIS A 135 0.10 8.92 5.00
N GLN A 136 0.14 7.64 5.39
CA GLN A 136 1.36 6.83 5.35
C GLN A 136 1.90 6.63 3.92
N LEU A 137 1.02 6.46 2.93
CA LEU A 137 1.44 6.37 1.53
C LEU A 137 2.13 7.66 1.07
N ILE A 138 1.52 8.81 1.33
CA ILE A 138 2.08 10.11 0.94
C ILE A 138 3.38 10.40 1.69
N GLU A 139 3.44 10.12 3.00
CA GLU A 139 4.65 10.25 3.81
C GLU A 139 5.80 9.38 3.24
N GLY A 140 5.49 8.13 2.86
CA GLY A 140 6.45 7.23 2.23
C GLY A 140 6.96 7.71 0.87
N VAL A 141 6.06 8.23 0.03
CA VAL A 141 6.41 8.78 -1.28
C VAL A 141 7.25 10.04 -1.13
N GLU A 142 6.86 10.96 -0.25
CA GLU A 142 7.64 12.17 0.05
C GLU A 142 9.04 11.81 0.54
N TYR A 143 9.16 10.82 1.42
CA TYR A 143 10.45 10.34 1.90
C TYR A 143 11.35 9.82 0.77
N LEU A 144 10.82 8.99 -0.15
CA LEU A 144 11.57 8.54 -1.33
C LEU A 144 12.01 9.74 -2.19
N HIS A 145 11.13 10.71 -2.37
CA HIS A 145 11.40 11.91 -3.18
C HIS A 145 12.49 12.79 -2.56
N GLN A 146 12.56 12.89 -1.23
CA GLN A 146 13.67 13.55 -0.51
C GLN A 146 15.01 12.85 -0.75
N LEU A 147 15.01 11.53 -0.92
CA LEU A 147 16.20 10.77 -1.33
C LEU A 147 16.47 10.82 -2.84
N GLN A 148 15.67 11.61 -3.58
CA GLN A 148 15.70 11.71 -5.03
C GLN A 148 15.42 10.37 -5.72
N ILE A 149 14.60 9.52 -5.11
CA ILE A 149 14.16 8.24 -5.65
C ILE A 149 12.73 8.40 -6.15
N ALA A 150 12.46 8.00 -7.39
CA ALA A 150 11.09 7.81 -7.88
C ALA A 150 10.77 6.32 -7.94
N HIS A 151 9.61 5.91 -7.43
CA HIS A 151 9.22 4.50 -7.35
C HIS A 151 8.80 3.94 -8.71
N LEU A 152 8.03 4.71 -9.48
CA LEU A 152 7.55 4.48 -10.85
C LEU A 152 6.62 3.27 -11.06
N ASP A 153 6.28 2.53 -10.00
CA ASP A 153 5.35 1.39 -10.08
C ASP A 153 4.50 1.26 -8.81
N ILE A 154 4.09 2.39 -8.22
CA ILE A 154 3.16 2.39 -7.08
C ILE A 154 1.81 1.87 -7.58
N CYS A 155 1.36 0.77 -7.00
CA CYS A 155 0.09 0.15 -7.32
C CYS A 155 -0.40 -0.69 -6.14
N PHE A 156 -1.60 -1.25 -6.24
CA PHE A 156 -2.17 -2.04 -5.15
C PHE A 156 -1.34 -3.28 -4.77
N GLY A 157 -0.67 -3.92 -5.73
CA GLY A 157 0.20 -5.08 -5.49
C GLY A 157 1.57 -4.74 -4.91
N ASN A 158 1.98 -3.47 -5.00
CA ASN A 158 3.28 -2.98 -4.54
C ASN A 158 3.16 -2.20 -3.21
N VAL A 159 2.07 -2.43 -2.48
CA VAL A 159 1.86 -1.88 -1.14
C VAL A 159 1.46 -3.00 -0.18
N ALA A 160 2.26 -3.17 0.87
CA ALA A 160 2.06 -4.14 1.94
C ALA A 160 1.55 -3.48 3.23
N TYR A 161 0.97 -4.29 4.11
CA TYR A 161 0.41 -3.80 5.38
C TYR A 161 0.77 -4.70 6.56
N GLY A 162 1.33 -4.11 7.60
CA GLY A 162 1.68 -4.80 8.85
C GLY A 162 0.44 -5.19 9.66
N THR A 163 -0.14 -6.36 9.37
CA THR A 163 -1.21 -6.93 10.21
C THR A 163 -0.64 -7.57 11.48
N PRO A 164 -1.44 -7.71 12.55
CA PRO A 164 -1.02 -8.36 13.79
C PRO A 164 -0.38 -9.74 13.60
N ASN A 165 -0.84 -10.49 12.58
CA ASN A 165 -0.37 -11.85 12.31
C ASN A 165 1.10 -11.91 11.86
N TYR A 166 1.58 -10.87 11.18
CA TYR A 166 2.95 -10.80 10.68
C TYR A 166 3.87 -10.10 11.68
N THR A 167 3.38 -9.04 12.32
CA THR A 167 4.15 -8.26 13.32
C THR A 167 4.40 -9.06 14.59
N ALA A 168 3.51 -9.99 14.95
CA ALA A 168 3.74 -10.93 16.04
C ALA A 168 4.89 -11.92 15.78
N THR A 169 5.32 -12.07 14.52
CA THR A 169 6.38 -13.02 14.13
C THR A 169 7.65 -12.39 13.59
N ASP A 170 7.65 -11.10 13.25
CA ASP A 170 8.83 -10.40 12.79
C ASP A 170 8.91 -9.01 13.44
N ALA A 171 9.88 -8.84 14.35
CA ALA A 171 10.06 -7.62 15.14
C ALA A 171 10.45 -6.39 14.30
N ARG A 172 10.83 -6.56 13.03
CA ARG A 172 11.11 -5.45 12.12
C ARG A 172 9.83 -4.79 11.62
N LEU A 173 8.70 -5.50 11.68
CA LEU A 173 7.40 -5.00 11.24
C LEU A 173 6.71 -4.23 12.35
N VAL A 174 5.91 -3.23 11.94
CA VAL A 174 5.12 -2.38 12.82
C VAL A 174 3.65 -2.59 12.47
N GLU A 175 2.85 -2.85 13.50
CA GLU A 175 1.40 -3.03 13.32
C GLU A 175 0.74 -1.76 12.80
N GLY A 176 -0.14 -1.92 11.81
CA GLY A 176 -0.85 -0.81 11.19
C GLY A 176 -0.01 -0.01 10.18
N ARG A 177 1.25 -0.42 9.95
CA ARG A 177 2.15 0.28 9.04
C ARG A 177 1.93 -0.12 7.59
N VAL A 178 1.90 0.87 6.72
CA VAL A 178 1.92 0.70 5.26
C VAL A 178 3.38 0.64 4.79
N TYR A 179 3.68 -0.31 3.92
CA TYR A 179 5.01 -0.46 3.32
C TYR A 179 4.96 -0.40 1.79
N LEU A 180 5.87 0.36 1.19
CA LEU A 180 6.18 0.35 -0.23
C LEU A 180 7.17 -0.79 -0.51
N ILE A 181 6.88 -1.57 -1.56
CA ILE A 181 7.69 -2.72 -1.98
C ILE A 181 7.92 -2.69 -3.49
N ASP A 182 8.78 -3.58 -3.96
CA ASP A 182 9.10 -3.76 -5.38
C ASP A 182 9.70 -2.51 -6.04
N PHE A 183 10.96 -2.24 -5.69
CA PHE A 183 11.74 -1.14 -6.27
C PHE A 183 12.35 -1.50 -7.64
N GLY A 184 11.82 -2.53 -8.33
CA GLY A 184 12.34 -3.04 -9.60
C GLY A 184 12.35 -2.01 -10.73
N GLN A 185 11.34 -1.14 -10.76
CA GLN A 185 11.22 -0.04 -11.73
C GLN A 185 11.72 1.30 -11.21
N SER A 186 12.09 1.36 -9.93
CA SER A 186 12.47 2.61 -9.28
C SER A 186 13.81 3.12 -9.81
N ARG A 187 14.00 4.44 -9.71
CA ARG A 187 15.18 5.14 -10.22
C ARG A 187 15.72 6.10 -9.18
N GLN A 188 17.04 6.08 -9.01
CA GLN A 188 17.77 7.17 -8.38
C GLN A 188 17.97 8.28 -9.41
N LEU A 189 17.47 9.47 -9.11
CA LEU A 189 17.50 10.62 -10.01
C LEU A 189 18.52 11.65 -9.51
N ALA A 190 18.99 12.49 -10.44
CA ALA A 190 20.00 13.50 -10.16
C ALA A 190 19.41 14.76 -9.52
N LEU A 191 18.16 15.10 -9.84
CA LEU A 191 17.46 16.30 -9.37
C LEU A 191 16.20 15.89 -8.61
N GLY A 192 15.78 16.71 -7.64
CA GLY A 192 14.57 16.47 -6.87
C GLY A 192 13.28 16.89 -7.58
N PRO A 193 12.13 16.76 -6.90
CA PRO A 193 10.80 17.14 -7.41
C PRO A 193 10.75 18.57 -7.97
N GLY A 194 10.09 18.75 -9.11
CA GLY A 194 9.93 20.05 -9.77
C GLY A 194 11.18 20.59 -10.48
N LEU A 195 12.33 19.94 -10.33
CA LEU A 195 13.57 20.26 -11.05
C LEU A 195 13.97 19.17 -12.04
N GLN A 196 13.57 17.93 -11.76
CA GLN A 196 13.87 16.79 -12.62
C GLN A 196 13.13 16.90 -13.98
N PRO A 197 13.84 16.86 -15.12
CA PRO A 197 13.17 16.84 -16.42
C PRO A 197 12.33 15.58 -16.60
N PRO A 198 11.28 15.64 -17.44
CA PRO A 198 10.47 14.48 -17.77
C PRO A 198 11.32 13.31 -18.30
N ILE A 199 10.99 12.10 -17.86
CA ILE A 199 11.60 10.87 -18.38
C ILE A 199 10.56 10.09 -19.19
N VAL A 200 11.01 9.23 -20.09
CA VAL A 200 10.14 8.21 -20.67
C VAL A 200 9.72 7.27 -19.55
N LEU A 201 8.42 7.17 -19.30
CA LEU A 201 7.91 6.38 -18.19
C LEU A 201 8.12 4.88 -18.47
N PRO A 202 8.73 4.12 -17.55
CA PRO A 202 8.95 2.68 -17.74
C PRO A 202 7.62 1.92 -17.77
N GLN A 203 7.67 0.63 -18.07
CA GLN A 203 6.49 -0.21 -17.89
C GLN A 203 6.03 -0.17 -16.42
N SER A 204 4.73 -0.01 -16.23
CA SER A 204 4.10 0.12 -14.92
C SER A 204 2.80 -0.68 -14.90
N GLN A 205 2.43 -1.19 -13.73
CA GLN A 205 1.15 -1.87 -13.51
C GLN A 205 -0.01 -0.88 -13.58
N GLU A 206 0.16 0.31 -13.02
CA GLU A 206 -0.80 1.39 -13.18
C GLU A 206 -0.74 1.94 -14.60
N LYS A 207 -1.93 2.10 -15.20
CA LYS A 207 -2.06 2.63 -16.54
C LYS A 207 -1.68 4.11 -16.55
N LYS A 208 -0.77 4.46 -17.45
CA LYS A 208 -0.36 5.84 -17.71
C LYS A 208 -1.56 6.66 -18.21
N PRO A 209 -1.58 7.98 -17.97
CA PRO A 209 -2.59 8.85 -18.57
C PRO A 209 -2.57 8.72 -20.10
N PRO A 210 -3.74 8.78 -20.78
CA PRO A 210 -3.81 8.66 -22.24
C PRO A 210 -2.91 9.68 -22.94
N GLY A 211 -2.10 9.22 -23.89
CA GLY A 211 -1.18 10.07 -24.65
C GLY A 211 0.09 10.51 -23.90
N VAL A 212 0.24 10.17 -22.62
CA VAL A 212 1.42 10.52 -21.83
C VAL A 212 2.44 9.39 -21.86
N THR A 213 3.55 9.61 -22.55
CA THR A 213 4.69 8.69 -22.61
C THR A 213 5.89 9.17 -21.80
N ALA A 214 5.99 10.49 -21.56
CA ALA A 214 7.01 11.09 -20.71
C ALA A 214 6.38 12.06 -19.70
N LEU A 215 6.86 12.03 -18.46
CA LEU A 215 6.37 12.87 -17.36
C LEU A 215 7.49 13.08 -16.33
N ASP A 216 7.35 14.10 -15.49
CA ASP A 216 8.12 14.19 -14.24
C ASP A 216 7.92 12.87 -13.45
N PRO A 217 9.01 12.15 -13.12
CA PRO A 217 8.92 10.85 -12.46
C PRO A 217 8.30 10.92 -11.06
N TYR A 218 8.51 12.00 -10.32
CA TYR A 218 7.93 12.22 -9.00
C TYR A 218 6.43 12.52 -9.12
N ALA A 219 6.04 13.32 -10.11
CA ALA A 219 4.62 13.56 -10.39
C ALA A 219 3.89 12.27 -10.81
N PHE A 220 4.59 11.33 -11.48
CA PHE A 220 4.03 10.03 -11.80
C PHE A 220 3.74 9.17 -10.56
N ASP A 221 4.62 9.18 -9.55
CA ASP A 221 4.37 8.50 -8.27
C ASP A 221 3.12 9.07 -7.57
N VAL A 222 2.96 10.39 -7.57
CA VAL A 222 1.77 11.06 -7.00
C VAL A 222 0.50 10.65 -7.75
N TYR A 223 0.55 10.61 -9.09
CA TYR A 223 -0.56 10.11 -9.91
C TYR A 223 -0.93 8.67 -9.54
N CYS A 224 0.05 7.77 -9.50
CA CYS A 224 -0.14 6.36 -9.14
C CYS A 224 -0.71 6.20 -7.73
N THR A 225 -0.25 7.00 -6.77
CA THR A 225 -0.78 7.03 -5.40
C THR A 225 -2.25 7.46 -5.36
N GLY A 226 -2.63 8.47 -6.15
CA GLY A 226 -4.03 8.89 -6.29
C GLY A 226 -4.92 7.80 -6.92
N LYS A 227 -4.39 7.05 -7.91
CA LYS A 227 -5.08 5.90 -8.52
C LYS A 227 -5.28 4.77 -7.51
N LEU A 228 -4.26 4.45 -6.73
CA LEU A 228 -4.34 3.47 -5.65
C LEU A 228 -5.40 3.86 -4.61
N MET A 229 -5.41 5.12 -4.16
CA MET A 229 -6.41 5.61 -3.20
C MET A 229 -7.83 5.48 -3.75
N GLN A 230 -8.05 5.87 -5.01
CA GLN A 230 -9.35 5.68 -5.68
C GLN A 230 -9.77 4.20 -5.71
N PHE A 231 -8.83 3.28 -5.91
CA PHE A 231 -9.10 1.85 -5.89
C PHE A 231 -9.52 1.37 -4.49
N ILE A 232 -8.75 1.71 -3.45
CA ILE A 232 -9.03 1.33 -2.05
C ILE A 232 -10.43 1.81 -1.63
N LEU A 233 -10.76 3.08 -1.91
CA LEU A 233 -12.08 3.64 -1.58
C LEU A 233 -13.22 2.91 -2.31
N ARG A 234 -13.02 2.52 -3.57
CA ARG A 234 -14.03 1.76 -4.33
C ARG A 234 -14.25 0.36 -3.76
N VAL A 235 -13.20 -0.30 -3.28
CA VAL A 235 -13.30 -1.61 -2.62
C VAL A 235 -14.08 -1.45 -1.31
N GLY A 236 -13.70 -0.52 -0.44
CA GLY A 236 -14.42 -0.26 0.82
C GLY A 236 -15.89 0.15 0.64
N ALA A 237 -16.20 0.93 -0.40
CA ALA A 237 -17.58 1.32 -0.73
C ALA A 237 -18.45 0.17 -1.25
N ARG A 238 -17.85 -0.88 -1.85
CA ARG A 238 -18.59 -2.09 -2.26
C ARG A 238 -18.92 -2.97 -1.06
N ASP A 239 -18.01 -3.07 -0.11
CA ASP A 239 -18.19 -3.90 1.09
C ASP A 239 -19.22 -3.34 2.09
N THR A 240 -19.40 -2.02 2.10
CA THR A 240 -20.39 -1.33 2.93
C THR A 240 -21.83 -1.42 2.42
N ARG A 241 -22.06 -1.96 1.20
CA ARG A 241 -23.40 -2.31 0.73
C ARG A 241 -23.91 -3.58 1.43
N LEU A 242 -24.32 -3.42 2.69
CA LEU A 242 -25.19 -4.38 3.37
C LEU A 242 -26.53 -4.49 2.62
N PRO A 243 -27.20 -5.67 2.65
CA PRO A 243 -28.47 -5.88 1.99
C PRO A 243 -29.45 -4.84 2.50
N SER A 244 -30.28 -4.27 1.62
CA SER A 244 -31.47 -3.53 2.01
C SER A 244 -32.14 -4.32 3.12
N ARG A 245 -31.98 -3.89 4.37
CA ARG A 245 -32.93 -4.25 5.41
C ARG A 245 -34.23 -3.79 4.79
N ARG A 246 -35.09 -4.76 4.42
CA ARG A 246 -36.52 -4.48 4.40
C ARG A 246 -36.74 -3.75 5.70
N ILE A 247 -37.04 -2.46 5.59
CA ILE A 247 -37.74 -1.76 6.65
C ILE A 247 -38.99 -2.62 6.80
N ALA A 248 -38.93 -3.59 7.72
CA ALA A 248 -40.13 -4.24 8.17
C ALA A 248 -40.96 -3.08 8.68
N ASP A 249 -42.09 -2.86 8.04
CA ASP A 249 -43.09 -1.91 8.45
C ASP A 249 -43.18 -1.95 9.97
N VAL A 250 -42.69 -0.89 10.59
CA VAL A 250 -42.97 -0.63 11.99
C VAL A 250 -44.48 -0.44 12.00
N HIS A 251 -45.20 -1.51 12.33
CA HIS A 251 -46.59 -1.43 12.72
C HIS A 251 -46.63 -0.50 13.92
N ILE A 252 -47.00 0.76 13.66
CA ILE A 252 -47.28 1.75 14.67
C ILE A 252 -48.54 1.25 15.39
N HIS A 253 -48.35 0.52 16.48
CA HIS A 253 -49.39 0.38 17.47
C HIS A 253 -49.62 1.76 18.09
N ARG A 254 -50.72 2.41 17.67
CA ARG A 254 -51.25 3.61 18.31
C ARG A 254 -51.47 3.33 19.80
N PRO A 255 -50.79 4.03 20.73
CA PRO A 255 -51.21 4.04 22.12
C PRO A 255 -52.46 4.90 22.25
N ARG A 256 -53.44 4.38 23.00
CA ARG A 256 -54.60 5.14 23.46
C ARG A 256 -54.16 6.39 24.22
N SER A 257 -54.86 7.47 23.92
CA SER A 257 -54.81 8.77 24.58
C SER A 257 -54.91 8.67 26.10
N SER A 258 -53.99 9.32 26.81
CA SER A 258 -54.28 9.94 28.09
C SER A 258 -53.57 11.29 28.19
N ARG A 259 -54.30 12.24 28.78
CA ARG A 259 -54.06 13.69 28.82
C ARG A 259 -52.99 14.08 29.85
N SER A 260 -52.53 15.33 29.71
CA SER A 260 -51.87 16.18 30.73
C SER A 260 -50.37 15.89 30.92
N ALA A 261 -49.44 16.84 31.06
CA ALA A 261 -49.54 18.23 31.50
C ALA A 261 -48.47 19.11 30.84
N ARG A 262 -48.71 20.43 30.84
CA ARG A 262 -47.81 21.50 30.39
C ARG A 262 -46.57 21.59 31.28
N GLY A 263 -45.39 21.74 30.69
CA GLY A 263 -44.16 22.14 31.37
C GLY A 263 -43.25 22.90 30.40
N ARG A 264 -42.99 24.19 30.71
CA ARG A 264 -42.25 25.16 29.90
C ARG A 264 -40.74 24.88 29.89
N LEU A 265 -40.09 25.33 28.81
CA LEU A 265 -38.64 25.47 28.61
C LEU A 265 -37.97 26.28 29.76
N PRO A 266 -36.63 26.26 29.85
CA PRO A 266 -35.91 27.36 29.19
C PRO A 266 -34.67 26.94 28.39
N LEU A 267 -34.40 27.79 27.39
CA LEU A 267 -33.15 27.89 26.65
C LEU A 267 -31.97 28.17 27.59
N GLY A 268 -30.86 27.49 27.36
CA GLY A 268 -29.53 27.86 27.83
C GLY A 268 -28.56 27.90 26.66
N SER A 269 -28.21 29.11 26.23
CA SER A 269 -27.07 29.44 25.38
C SER A 269 -25.87 29.76 26.27
N PHE A 270 -24.64 29.54 25.79
CA PHE A 270 -23.29 29.94 26.26
C PHE A 270 -22.36 28.72 26.07
N GLY A 271 -21.20 28.78 25.45
CA GLY A 271 -20.37 29.87 24.97
C GLY A 271 -18.91 29.40 25.00
N GLY A 272 -18.20 29.56 23.88
CA GLY A 272 -16.75 29.74 23.80
C GLY A 272 -15.82 28.68 24.39
N MET A 273 -15.14 27.91 23.53
CA MET A 273 -13.75 27.54 23.80
C MET A 273 -12.86 27.84 22.60
N ARG A 274 -11.69 28.35 22.97
CA ARG A 274 -10.76 29.15 22.18
C ARG A 274 -9.83 28.27 21.35
N SER A 275 -9.49 28.87 20.22
CA SER A 275 -8.31 28.66 19.38
C SER A 275 -7.00 28.49 20.13
N GLY A 276 -6.11 27.68 19.54
CA GLY A 276 -4.71 28.07 19.43
C GLY A 276 -3.73 26.91 19.48
N TRP A 277 -3.34 26.37 18.33
CA TRP A 277 -2.00 25.86 18.04
C TRP A 277 -1.79 25.84 16.51
N TRP A 278 -1.29 26.95 15.97
CA TRP A 278 -0.56 27.01 14.69
C TRP A 278 0.49 28.11 14.83
N ALA A 279 1.75 27.73 14.80
CA ALA A 279 2.87 28.62 14.49
C ALA A 279 3.69 27.91 13.39
N PRO A 280 3.81 28.50 12.18
CA PRO A 280 4.57 27.90 11.10
C PRO A 280 6.05 28.26 11.20
N SER A 281 6.91 27.24 11.09
CA SER A 281 8.33 27.41 10.80
C SER A 281 8.48 27.91 9.36
N ALA A 282 9.17 29.02 9.19
CA ALA A 282 9.48 29.62 7.91
C ALA A 282 10.38 28.70 7.05
N GLY A 283 10.08 28.60 5.75
CA GLY A 283 11.09 28.19 4.77
C GLY A 283 10.73 27.10 3.75
N ALA A 284 9.52 27.02 3.23
CA ALA A 284 9.27 26.42 1.90
C ALA A 284 7.91 26.90 1.38
N ARG A 285 7.87 27.48 0.19
CA ARG A 285 6.61 27.75 -0.52
C ARG A 285 6.12 26.43 -1.12
N PRO A 286 4.90 25.94 -0.82
CA PRO A 286 4.35 24.83 -1.56
C PRO A 286 3.99 25.29 -2.97
N CYS A 287 4.61 24.69 -3.98
CA CYS A 287 4.14 24.77 -5.36
C CYS A 287 2.83 23.96 -5.46
N VAL A 288 1.70 24.64 -5.33
CA VAL A 288 0.39 24.05 -5.62
C VAL A 288 0.27 23.91 -7.14
N ALA A 289 0.51 22.70 -7.65
CA ALA A 289 0.13 22.35 -9.01
C ALA A 289 -1.40 22.15 -9.06
N VAL A 290 -2.12 23.18 -9.50
CA VAL A 290 -3.55 23.07 -9.80
C VAL A 290 -3.71 22.34 -11.14
N VAL A 291 -3.91 21.03 -11.09
CA VAL A 291 -4.31 20.24 -12.27
C VAL A 291 -5.80 20.47 -12.50
N ARG A 292 -6.14 21.33 -13.46
CA ARG A 292 -7.52 21.43 -13.98
C ARG A 292 -7.77 20.22 -14.88
N LEU A 293 -8.55 19.25 -14.39
CA LEU A 293 -9.11 18.21 -15.24
C LEU A 293 -10.28 18.80 -16.05
N PRO A 294 -10.38 18.54 -17.36
CA PRO A 294 -11.53 18.98 -18.14
C PRO A 294 -12.79 18.23 -17.67
N VAL A 295 -13.85 19.00 -17.39
CA VAL A 295 -15.19 18.49 -17.13
C VAL A 295 -15.81 18.17 -18.49
N GLU A 296 -15.95 16.89 -18.84
CA GLU A 296 -16.78 16.49 -19.96
C GLU A 296 -18.25 16.76 -19.61
N HIS A 297 -18.86 17.75 -20.27
CA HIS A 297 -20.30 17.94 -20.27
C HIS A 297 -20.92 16.91 -21.20
N GLY A 298 -21.44 15.83 -20.62
CA GLY A 298 -22.36 14.93 -21.32
C GLY A 298 -23.61 15.72 -21.73
N ARG A 299 -23.86 15.80 -23.03
CA ARG A 299 -25.17 16.24 -23.55
C ARG A 299 -26.16 15.10 -23.36
N CYS A 300 -27.36 15.47 -22.91
CA CYS A 300 -28.54 14.62 -22.75
C CYS A 300 -28.90 13.85 -24.02
#